data_AF-A0A8J6DW37-F1
#
_entry.id   AF-A0A8J6DW37-F1
#
_cell.length_a   1.000
_cell.length_b   1.000
_cell.length_c   1.000
_cell.angle_alpha   90.00
_cell.angle_beta   90.00
_cell.angle_gamma   90.00
#
_symmetry.space_group_name_H-M   'P 1'
#
loop_
_entity.id
_entity.type
_entity.pdbx_description
1 polymer ?
#
loop_
_entity_poly.entity_id
_entity_poly.type
_entity_poly.pdbx_seq_one_letter_code
_entity_poly.pdbx_strand_id
1 'polypeptide(L)'
;TQSVFHPADHWSDSTPEGHSSALTNDLKVPGGRGLRSSAVENKRPHPPAAVPTCFSHFCDHQQAPRFDIMVHFTSEEKALITGLWGKVNVEDAGGEALGRLLVVYPWTQRFFDTFGNLSSPSAIMGNPKVKAHGKKVLTSFGEAVKNIDNLKGAFAKLSELHCDKLHVDPENFRLLGNVMVIVLASHFGKEFTPEVQAAWQKLVAGVATALAHKQHHIDCPDNPLRQIHPHMQAAWQKLTTTQTDTMVHLSGEEKGLVTAAWGKVNVDDVGAEALGRLLAVYPWTQRFFDSFGDLSTPSAIMGNPKVKAHGKKVAHSIDDGIKNMDNLKGTYAKLSELHCDKLHVDPENFREKGLVTAAWGKVNVDDVGAEALGRLLAVYPWTQRFFDSFGDLSTPSAIMGNPKVKAHGKKVAHSIDDGIKNMDNLKGTYAKLSELHCDKLHVDPENFRLLGNVLVCVMARNLGKEFTPQAQAAFQKVVLGVATALAHKYH
;
A
#
# COMPACT_ATOMS: atom_id res chain seq x y z
N THR A 1 15.67 65.31 16.34
CA THR A 1 15.05 64.65 17.52
C THR A 1 15.35 63.15 17.44
N GLN A 2 16.50 62.63 17.90
CA GLN A 2 17.34 62.98 19.07
C GLN A 2 16.68 62.76 20.43
N SER A 3 16.80 61.53 20.97
CA SER A 3 17.22 61.14 22.34
C SER A 3 17.14 59.59 22.37
N VAL A 4 18.19 58.79 22.64
CA VAL A 4 19.24 58.75 23.69
C VAL A 4 18.73 58.20 25.02
N PHE A 5 19.21 57.01 25.41
CA PHE A 5 19.85 56.77 26.72
C PHE A 5 20.63 55.44 26.81
N HIS A 6 21.89 55.54 27.29
CA HIS A 6 22.80 54.49 27.79
C HIS A 6 23.61 55.18 28.91
N PRO A 7 23.98 54.48 30.01
CA PRO A 7 25.28 53.77 30.12
C PRO A 7 25.08 52.27 30.53
N ALA A 8 26.06 51.35 30.54
CA ALA A 8 27.42 51.32 31.14
C ALA A 8 27.37 51.33 32.71
N ASP A 9 28.26 50.71 33.48
CA ASP A 9 29.47 49.87 33.25
C ASP A 9 29.75 49.08 34.59
N HIS A 10 30.74 48.22 34.88
CA HIS A 10 32.03 47.78 34.29
C HIS A 10 32.49 46.42 34.94
N TRP A 11 33.70 45.93 34.59
CA TRP A 11 34.66 45.06 35.35
C TRP A 11 35.19 43.76 34.69
N SER A 12 36.43 43.43 35.05
CA SER A 12 37.35 42.52 34.32
C SER A 12 38.40 41.87 35.23
N ASP A 13 38.78 40.62 34.94
CA ASP A 13 40.06 39.96 35.28
C ASP A 13 40.01 38.50 34.75
N SER A 14 41.08 37.70 34.69
CA SER A 14 42.40 37.82 34.05
C SER A 14 43.02 36.40 33.98
N THR A 15 44.27 36.25 33.52
CA THR A 15 44.91 34.96 33.11
C THR A 15 45.82 34.38 34.25
N PRO A 16 46.64 33.29 34.13
CA PRO A 16 47.05 32.53 32.93
C PRO A 16 47.23 30.98 33.08
N GLU A 17 48.02 30.44 32.14
CA GLU A 17 48.37 29.07 31.74
C GLU A 17 48.99 28.13 32.81
N GLY A 18 49.04 26.83 32.47
CA GLY A 18 49.89 25.83 33.12
C GLY A 18 50.15 24.61 32.24
N HIS A 19 51.42 24.38 31.86
CA HIS A 19 51.85 23.21 31.06
C HIS A 19 52.06 21.95 31.92
N SER A 20 51.91 20.75 31.35
CA SER A 20 53.05 19.92 30.90
C SER A 20 52.78 18.40 30.90
N SER A 21 53.24 17.74 29.82
CA SER A 21 53.86 16.40 29.73
C SER A 21 53.32 15.15 30.46
N ALA A 22 53.57 13.92 30.00
CA ALA A 22 53.88 13.30 28.69
C ALA A 22 54.19 11.80 28.96
N LEU A 23 54.34 10.98 27.89
CA LEU A 23 54.97 9.65 27.90
C LEU A 23 54.20 8.55 28.68
N THR A 24 54.29 7.24 28.39
CA THR A 24 54.70 6.45 27.21
C THR A 24 54.24 5.01 27.44
N ASN A 25 54.05 4.25 26.35
CA ASN A 25 54.42 2.81 26.19
C ASN A 25 53.89 1.76 27.19
N ASP A 26 53.75 0.48 26.86
CA ASP A 26 53.52 -0.30 25.62
C ASP A 26 53.35 -1.77 26.11
N LEU A 27 53.20 -2.74 25.21
CA LEU A 27 53.24 -4.19 25.44
C LEU A 27 52.02 -4.81 26.17
N LYS A 28 51.63 -6.09 26.01
CA LYS A 28 51.50 -7.03 24.86
C LYS A 28 51.41 -8.47 25.39
N VAL A 29 50.20 -9.07 25.33
CA VAL A 29 49.86 -10.43 24.81
C VAL A 29 50.71 -11.66 25.27
N PRO A 30 50.16 -12.87 25.58
CA PRO A 30 48.77 -13.30 25.88
C PRO A 30 48.60 -14.38 27.00
N GLY A 31 47.34 -14.72 27.31
CA GLY A 31 46.89 -16.14 27.29
C GLY A 31 46.94 -16.99 28.57
N GLY A 32 46.27 -18.15 28.52
CA GLY A 32 46.24 -19.18 29.58
C GLY A 32 44.86 -19.83 29.77
N ARG A 33 44.76 -21.15 29.62
CA ARG A 33 43.55 -21.95 29.93
C ARG A 33 43.74 -22.67 31.28
N GLY A 34 42.69 -22.73 32.10
CA GLY A 34 42.65 -23.50 33.35
C GLY A 34 41.23 -24.01 33.64
N LEU A 35 41.11 -25.23 34.19
CA LEU A 35 39.85 -25.94 34.43
C LEU A 35 39.88 -26.63 35.81
N ARG A 36 38.68 -27.03 36.28
CA ARG A 36 38.39 -27.85 37.50
C ARG A 36 38.39 -27.04 38.80
N SER A 37 37.32 -27.03 39.61
CA SER A 37 36.70 -28.12 40.44
C SER A 37 37.23 -28.03 41.88
N SER A 38 36.46 -28.16 42.97
CA SER A 38 35.00 -28.28 43.17
C SER A 38 34.69 -28.21 44.67
N ALA A 39 33.55 -27.61 45.05
CA ALA A 39 32.93 -27.81 46.36
C ALA A 39 31.40 -27.70 46.23
N VAL A 40 30.67 -28.39 47.10
CA VAL A 40 29.20 -28.50 47.06
C VAL A 40 28.62 -28.08 48.40
N GLU A 41 27.62 -27.19 48.40
CA GLU A 41 26.61 -27.18 49.45
C GLU A 41 25.22 -26.99 48.83
N ASN A 42 24.19 -27.54 49.47
CA ASN A 42 22.95 -27.97 48.82
C ASN A 42 21.73 -27.49 49.60
N LYS A 43 20.78 -26.78 48.97
CA LYS A 43 19.46 -26.45 49.56
C LYS A 43 18.37 -26.08 48.54
N ARG A 44 17.36 -26.96 48.50
CA ARG A 44 16.01 -26.85 47.86
C ARG A 44 15.95 -26.87 46.31
N PRO A 45 14.92 -27.52 45.74
CA PRO A 45 14.71 -27.58 44.30
C PRO A 45 13.97 -26.36 43.78
N HIS A 46 14.42 -25.82 42.65
CA HIS A 46 13.61 -24.97 41.78
C HIS A 46 12.89 -25.84 40.72
N PRO A 47 11.70 -25.42 40.22
CA PRO A 47 11.08 -26.06 39.07
C PRO A 47 11.98 -25.96 37.82
N PRO A 48 11.82 -26.86 36.82
CA PRO A 48 12.67 -26.86 35.64
C PRO A 48 12.61 -25.51 34.91
N ALA A 49 13.76 -25.06 34.41
CA ALA A 49 13.88 -23.79 33.73
C ALA A 49 12.93 -23.72 32.53
N ALA A 50 12.13 -22.65 32.46
CA ALA A 50 11.39 -22.33 31.25
C ALA A 50 12.39 -22.13 30.10
N VAL A 51 12.07 -22.69 28.93
CA VAL A 51 12.77 -22.39 27.68
C VAL A 51 12.77 -20.87 27.50
N PRO A 52 13.92 -20.21 27.18
CA PRO A 52 13.92 -18.79 26.87
C PRO A 52 13.01 -18.54 25.68
N THR A 53 11.81 -17.99 25.92
CA THR A 53 10.88 -17.63 24.87
C THR A 53 11.50 -16.47 24.09
N CYS A 54 11.86 -16.73 22.82
CA CYS A 54 12.60 -15.79 21.96
C CYS A 54 11.73 -14.60 21.45
N PHE A 55 10.77 -14.18 22.27
CA PHE A 55 9.67 -13.28 21.93
C PHE A 55 9.86 -11.84 22.42
N SER A 56 10.95 -11.56 23.14
CA SER A 56 11.29 -10.25 23.72
C SER A 56 12.53 -9.60 23.10
N HIS A 57 12.95 -10.05 21.91
CA HIS A 57 14.10 -9.48 21.18
C HIS A 57 13.89 -9.24 19.68
N PHE A 58 12.67 -9.45 19.16
CA PHE A 58 12.37 -9.30 17.72
C PHE A 58 11.55 -8.06 17.34
N CYS A 59 11.15 -7.22 18.30
CA CYS A 59 10.42 -5.98 18.02
C CYS A 59 11.33 -4.73 17.91
N ASP A 60 12.60 -4.81 18.31
CA ASP A 60 13.50 -3.66 18.46
C ASP A 60 14.42 -3.41 17.24
N HIS A 61 14.02 -3.87 16.05
CA HIS A 61 14.71 -3.61 14.78
C HIS A 61 13.93 -2.72 13.79
N GLN A 62 12.78 -2.14 14.20
CA GLN A 62 12.17 -1.00 13.50
C GLN A 62 12.93 0.32 13.67
N GLN A 63 14.12 0.30 14.30
CA GLN A 63 15.03 1.43 14.38
C GLN A 63 16.19 1.24 13.39
N ALA A 64 15.97 1.67 12.15
CA ALA A 64 17.02 2.45 11.49
C ALA A 64 17.47 3.52 12.50
N PRO A 65 18.78 3.68 12.75
CA PRO A 65 19.26 4.19 14.03
C PRO A 65 18.67 5.56 14.37
N ARG A 66 18.22 5.73 15.63
CA ARG A 66 17.64 6.96 16.19
C ARG A 66 18.68 8.09 16.36
N PHE A 67 19.40 8.39 15.28
CA PHE A 67 19.97 9.70 15.05
C PHE A 67 18.89 10.61 14.49
N ASP A 68 19.06 11.91 14.72
CA ASP A 68 18.24 12.91 14.04
C ASP A 68 18.73 13.10 12.60
N ILE A 69 18.45 12.11 11.74
CA ILE A 69 18.98 12.06 10.36
C ILE A 69 18.33 13.16 9.52
N MET A 70 18.97 14.33 9.53
CA MET A 70 18.79 15.39 8.55
C MET A 70 18.95 14.78 7.15
N VAL A 71 17.88 14.83 6.34
CA VAL A 71 17.87 14.19 5.01
C VAL A 71 18.76 15.01 4.07
N HIS A 72 20.03 14.63 3.97
CA HIS A 72 21.01 15.31 3.14
C HIS A 72 20.83 14.96 1.66
N PHE A 73 20.63 15.96 0.81
CA PHE A 73 20.53 15.80 -0.64
C PHE A 73 21.84 16.18 -1.33
N THR A 74 22.26 15.35 -2.28
CA THR A 74 23.37 15.63 -3.21
C THR A 74 22.98 16.74 -4.20
N SER A 75 23.97 17.34 -4.86
CA SER A 75 23.75 18.36 -5.91
C SER A 75 22.93 17.80 -7.06
N GLU A 76 23.14 16.52 -7.38
CA GLU A 76 22.51 15.75 -8.43
C GLU A 76 21.03 15.49 -8.09
N GLU A 77 20.73 15.05 -6.86
CA GLU A 77 19.34 14.91 -6.39
C GLU A 77 18.61 16.26 -6.38
N LYS A 78 19.26 17.34 -5.96
CA LYS A 78 18.70 18.70 -6.00
C LYS A 78 18.38 19.14 -7.43
N ALA A 79 19.27 18.86 -8.38
CA ALA A 79 19.06 19.15 -9.81
C ALA A 79 17.89 18.34 -10.41
N LEU A 80 17.78 17.04 -10.07
CA LEU A 80 16.67 16.18 -10.52
C LEU A 80 15.33 16.62 -9.93
N ILE A 81 15.30 17.01 -8.65
CA ILE A 81 14.11 17.52 -7.97
C ILE A 81 13.66 18.84 -8.58
N THR A 82 14.55 19.84 -8.64
CA THR A 82 14.24 21.18 -9.17
C THR A 82 13.90 21.16 -10.66
N GLY A 83 14.62 20.35 -11.46
CA GLY A 83 14.40 20.19 -12.90
C GLY A 83 13.09 19.50 -13.27
N LEU A 84 12.57 18.58 -12.43
CA LEU A 84 11.21 18.08 -12.59
C LEU A 84 10.19 19.10 -12.06
N TRP A 85 10.44 19.70 -10.89
CA TRP A 85 9.52 20.64 -10.25
C TRP A 85 9.16 21.83 -11.13
N GLY A 86 10.13 22.38 -11.89
CA GLY A 86 9.91 23.45 -12.86
C GLY A 86 8.95 23.11 -14.01
N LYS A 87 8.51 21.84 -14.13
CA LYS A 87 7.53 21.36 -15.14
C LYS A 87 6.18 20.97 -14.51
N VAL A 88 6.04 20.97 -13.19
CA VAL A 88 4.83 20.46 -12.50
C VAL A 88 3.70 21.48 -12.57
N ASN A 89 2.54 21.09 -13.13
CA ASN A 89 1.30 21.83 -12.90
C ASN A 89 0.81 21.58 -11.46
N VAL A 90 1.06 22.56 -10.58
CA VAL A 90 0.73 22.53 -9.15
C VAL A 90 -0.77 22.35 -8.89
N GLU A 91 -1.65 22.77 -9.82
CA GLU A 91 -3.09 22.60 -9.67
C GLU A 91 -3.56 21.19 -10.06
N ASP A 92 -3.22 20.74 -11.26
CA ASP A 92 -3.62 19.42 -11.76
C ASP A 92 -3.03 18.29 -10.90
N ALA A 93 -1.71 18.25 -10.74
CA ALA A 93 -1.03 17.20 -9.98
C ALA A 93 -1.37 17.26 -8.49
N GLY A 94 -1.63 18.45 -7.94
CA GLY A 94 -2.00 18.62 -6.54
C GLY A 94 -3.40 18.11 -6.25
N GLY A 95 -4.37 18.50 -7.09
CA GLY A 95 -5.74 17.98 -7.02
C GLY A 95 -5.82 16.49 -7.28
N GLU A 96 -5.03 15.97 -8.23
CA GLU A 96 -4.96 14.54 -8.53
C GLU A 96 -4.31 13.73 -7.39
N ALA A 97 -3.23 14.22 -6.76
CA ALA A 97 -2.58 13.52 -5.66
C ALA A 97 -3.48 13.40 -4.42
N LEU A 98 -4.20 14.49 -4.04
CA LEU A 98 -5.16 14.40 -2.94
C LEU A 98 -6.38 13.54 -3.32
N GLY A 99 -6.90 13.68 -4.54
CA GLY A 99 -8.01 12.85 -5.01
C GLY A 99 -7.68 11.35 -5.02
N ARG A 100 -6.49 10.96 -5.47
CA ARG A 100 -5.98 9.58 -5.40
C ARG A 100 -5.77 9.11 -3.96
N LEU A 101 -5.29 9.94 -3.04
CA LEU A 101 -5.21 9.58 -1.61
C LEU A 101 -6.58 9.16 -1.07
N LEU A 102 -7.61 9.98 -1.32
CA LEU A 102 -8.98 9.75 -0.84
C LEU A 102 -9.66 8.53 -1.49
N VAL A 103 -9.26 8.12 -2.70
CA VAL A 103 -9.76 6.92 -3.40
C VAL A 103 -9.01 5.65 -2.98
N VAL A 104 -7.68 5.71 -2.88
CA VAL A 104 -6.82 4.54 -2.62
C VAL A 104 -6.80 4.20 -1.12
N TYR A 105 -6.94 5.20 -0.25
CA TYR A 105 -6.97 5.05 1.20
C TYR A 105 -8.20 5.75 1.83
N PRO A 106 -9.45 5.27 1.60
CA PRO A 106 -10.67 5.99 1.99
C PRO A 106 -10.81 6.34 3.48
N TRP A 107 -10.08 5.69 4.40
CA TRP A 107 -10.04 6.12 5.81
C TRP A 107 -9.54 7.56 5.99
N THR A 108 -8.76 8.08 5.03
CA THR A 108 -8.28 9.47 5.02
C THR A 108 -9.40 10.49 4.79
N GLN A 109 -10.55 10.09 4.23
CA GLN A 109 -11.71 10.98 4.02
C GLN A 109 -12.27 11.54 5.34
N ARG A 110 -12.04 10.87 6.48
CA ARG A 110 -12.47 11.34 7.81
C ARG A 110 -11.88 12.70 8.22
N PHE A 111 -10.77 13.12 7.60
CA PHE A 111 -10.13 14.41 7.83
C PHE A 111 -10.73 15.55 6.97
N PHE A 112 -11.74 15.24 6.14
CA PHE A 112 -12.29 16.13 5.10
C PHE A 112 -13.83 16.14 5.07
N ASP A 113 -14.47 15.93 6.21
CA ASP A 113 -15.93 15.99 6.41
C ASP A 113 -16.60 17.24 5.77
N THR A 114 -16.00 18.41 5.97
CA THR A 114 -16.44 19.70 5.44
C THR A 114 -16.28 19.82 3.91
N PHE A 115 -15.72 18.83 3.22
CA PHE A 115 -15.53 18.87 1.76
C PHE A 115 -16.80 18.48 0.98
N GLY A 116 -17.83 17.99 1.66
CA GLY A 116 -19.12 17.64 1.05
C GLY A 116 -19.08 16.25 0.42
N ASN A 117 -19.56 16.10 -0.81
CA ASN A 117 -19.64 14.77 -1.43
C ASN A 117 -18.25 14.20 -1.76
N LEU A 118 -17.93 13.06 -1.13
CA LEU A 118 -16.77 12.22 -1.37
C LEU A 118 -17.17 10.73 -1.58
N SER A 119 -18.46 10.43 -1.81
CA SER A 119 -18.99 9.05 -1.77
C SER A 119 -18.53 8.12 -2.89
N SER A 120 -17.87 8.65 -3.92
CA SER A 120 -17.38 7.87 -5.06
C SER A 120 -16.09 8.47 -5.64
N PRO A 121 -15.29 7.68 -6.38
CA PRO A 121 -14.09 8.21 -7.05
C PRO A 121 -14.38 9.36 -8.02
N SER A 122 -15.52 9.37 -8.72
CA SER A 122 -15.90 10.48 -9.59
C SER A 122 -16.30 11.73 -8.80
N ALA A 123 -16.99 11.57 -7.66
CA ALA A 123 -17.29 12.67 -6.76
C ALA A 123 -15.99 13.28 -6.19
N ILE A 124 -15.09 12.45 -5.66
CA ILE A 124 -13.78 12.86 -5.12
C ILE A 124 -12.95 13.62 -6.15
N MET A 125 -12.73 13.03 -7.34
CA MET A 125 -11.89 13.62 -8.38
C MET A 125 -12.53 14.86 -9.04
N GLY A 126 -13.85 14.98 -8.97
CA GLY A 126 -14.60 16.18 -9.40
C GLY A 126 -14.63 17.30 -8.36
N ASN A 127 -14.45 16.99 -7.07
CA ASN A 127 -14.75 17.90 -5.96
C ASN A 127 -13.85 19.16 -5.95
N PRO A 128 -14.42 20.38 -6.06
CA PRO A 128 -13.63 21.62 -6.08
C PRO A 128 -12.82 21.88 -4.81
N LYS A 129 -13.29 21.44 -3.63
CA LYS A 129 -12.56 21.57 -2.37
C LYS A 129 -11.36 20.63 -2.30
N VAL A 130 -11.50 19.40 -2.83
CA VAL A 130 -10.36 18.46 -2.99
C VAL A 130 -9.31 19.07 -3.91
N LYS A 131 -9.69 19.60 -5.08
CA LYS A 131 -8.75 20.28 -6.00
C LYS A 131 -8.06 21.49 -5.35
N ALA A 132 -8.83 22.37 -4.72
CA ALA A 132 -8.30 23.57 -4.07
C ALA A 132 -7.37 23.26 -2.88
N HIS A 133 -7.65 22.20 -2.11
CA HIS A 133 -6.76 21.77 -1.03
C HIS A 133 -5.53 21.02 -1.55
N GLY A 134 -5.68 20.18 -2.57
CA GLY A 134 -4.57 19.52 -3.26
C GLY A 134 -3.57 20.53 -3.85
N LYS A 135 -4.06 21.60 -4.47
CA LYS A 135 -3.25 22.74 -4.92
C LYS A 135 -2.48 23.40 -3.76
N LYS A 136 -3.09 23.57 -2.58
CA LYS A 136 -2.39 24.08 -1.39
C LYS A 136 -1.29 23.13 -0.92
N VAL A 137 -1.58 21.83 -0.81
CA VAL A 137 -0.60 20.79 -0.45
C VAL A 137 0.60 20.82 -1.39
N LEU A 138 0.37 20.83 -2.71
CA LEU A 138 1.47 20.84 -3.68
C LEU A 138 2.20 22.19 -3.72
N THR A 139 1.52 23.31 -3.43
CA THR A 139 2.20 24.60 -3.19
C THR A 139 3.18 24.51 -2.02
N SER A 140 2.82 23.84 -0.91
CA SER A 140 3.74 23.61 0.21
C SER A 140 4.92 22.69 -0.15
N PHE A 141 4.75 21.74 -1.07
CA PHE A 141 5.88 21.00 -1.65
C PHE A 141 6.82 21.91 -2.48
N GLY A 142 6.31 23.00 -3.08
CA GLY A 142 7.16 24.03 -3.66
C GLY A 142 8.07 24.72 -2.63
N GLU A 143 7.60 24.92 -1.40
CA GLU A 143 8.44 25.40 -0.30
C GLU A 143 9.43 24.32 0.18
N ALA A 144 9.09 23.03 0.10
CA ALA A 144 10.04 21.94 0.33
C ALA A 144 11.21 21.97 -0.66
N VAL A 145 10.92 22.18 -1.95
CA VAL A 145 11.95 22.25 -3.01
C VAL A 145 12.86 23.46 -2.83
N LYS A 146 12.32 24.62 -2.42
CA LYS A 146 13.12 25.82 -2.08
C LYS A 146 13.99 25.65 -0.84
N ASN A 147 13.49 24.95 0.18
CA ASN A 147 14.13 24.80 1.48
C ASN A 147 14.64 23.37 1.71
N ILE A 148 15.17 22.72 0.66
CA ILE A 148 15.45 21.28 0.63
C ILE A 148 16.47 20.82 1.70
N ASP A 149 17.41 21.70 2.08
CA ASP A 149 18.38 21.46 3.15
C ASP A 149 17.84 21.79 4.57
N ASN A 150 16.65 22.39 4.67
CA ASN A 150 16.03 22.79 5.94
C ASN A 150 14.52 22.50 5.96
N LEU A 151 14.14 21.28 5.57
CA LEU A 151 12.74 20.83 5.58
C LEU A 151 12.10 20.99 6.97
N LYS A 152 12.83 20.69 8.05
CA LYS A 152 12.34 20.88 9.44
C LYS A 152 11.95 22.32 9.73
N GLY A 153 12.83 23.29 9.44
CA GLY A 153 12.57 24.71 9.68
C GLY A 153 11.42 25.23 8.82
N ALA A 154 11.37 24.85 7.54
CA ALA A 154 10.32 25.23 6.61
C ALA A 154 8.93 24.70 7.03
N PHE A 155 8.86 23.45 7.53
CA PHE A 155 7.60 22.81 7.90
C PHE A 155 7.21 22.95 9.38
N ALA A 156 8.03 23.57 10.25
CA ALA A 156 7.80 23.63 11.70
C ALA A 156 6.36 24.04 12.09
N LYS A 157 5.86 25.17 11.57
CA LYS A 157 4.49 25.66 11.84
C LYS A 157 3.39 24.74 11.28
N LEU A 158 3.70 23.99 10.21
CA LEU A 158 2.76 23.06 9.60
C LEU A 158 2.75 21.71 10.35
N SER A 159 3.88 21.31 10.93
CA SER A 159 3.99 20.19 11.89
C SER A 159 3.17 20.48 13.15
N GLU A 160 3.32 21.67 13.74
CA GLU A 160 2.51 22.13 14.89
C GLU A 160 1.00 22.09 14.56
N LEU A 161 0.59 22.63 13.41
CA LEU A 161 -0.82 22.59 12.99
C LEU A 161 -1.36 21.15 12.87
N HIS A 162 -0.61 20.24 12.25
CA HIS A 162 -1.06 18.86 12.04
C HIS A 162 -0.98 17.98 13.30
N CYS A 163 -0.04 18.27 14.20
CA CYS A 163 0.11 17.62 15.50
C CYS A 163 -0.97 18.09 16.48
N ASP A 164 -1.03 19.40 16.73
CA ASP A 164 -1.68 19.97 17.91
C ASP A 164 -3.17 20.30 17.68
N LYS A 165 -3.62 20.36 16.42
CA LYS A 165 -5.00 20.77 16.06
C LYS A 165 -5.72 19.83 15.11
N LEU A 166 -5.02 19.18 14.19
CA LEU A 166 -5.62 18.25 13.21
C LEU A 166 -5.42 16.77 13.57
N HIS A 167 -4.51 16.48 14.51
CA HIS A 167 -4.17 15.15 15.02
C HIS A 167 -3.98 14.09 13.90
N VAL A 168 -3.29 14.48 12.83
CA VAL A 168 -3.08 13.61 11.66
C VAL A 168 -1.93 12.66 11.94
N ASP A 169 -2.23 11.35 11.93
CA ASP A 169 -1.24 10.30 12.14
C ASP A 169 -0.13 10.36 11.05
N PRO A 170 1.17 10.22 11.42
CA PRO A 170 2.31 10.44 10.53
C PRO A 170 2.32 9.60 9.26
N GLU A 171 1.75 8.39 9.30
CA GLU A 171 1.78 7.49 8.15
C GLU A 171 0.97 8.05 6.98
N ASN A 172 -0.06 8.86 7.24
CA ASN A 172 -0.84 9.51 6.19
C ASN A 172 0.01 10.50 5.36
N PHE A 173 1.09 11.09 5.91
CA PHE A 173 2.04 11.87 5.13
C PHE A 173 2.91 10.98 4.22
N ARG A 174 3.29 9.78 4.67
CA ARG A 174 4.01 8.80 3.83
C ARG A 174 3.12 8.30 2.69
N LEU A 175 1.85 7.99 2.98
CA LEU A 175 0.86 7.59 1.97
C LEU A 175 0.63 8.68 0.93
N LEU A 176 0.45 9.94 1.35
CA LEU A 176 0.33 11.09 0.45
C LEU A 176 1.61 11.32 -0.38
N GLY A 177 2.78 11.16 0.23
CA GLY A 177 4.07 11.20 -0.46
C GLY A 177 4.20 10.14 -1.56
N ASN A 178 3.83 8.90 -1.25
CA ASN A 178 3.86 7.80 -2.22
C ASN A 178 2.84 8.01 -3.36
N VAL A 179 1.65 8.53 -3.05
CA VAL A 179 0.66 8.91 -4.08
C VAL A 179 1.17 10.06 -4.96
N MET A 180 1.90 11.05 -4.39
CA MET A 180 2.55 12.11 -5.16
C MET A 180 3.54 11.55 -6.18
N VAL A 181 4.40 10.61 -5.76
CA VAL A 181 5.37 9.92 -6.64
C VAL A 181 4.66 9.16 -7.77
N ILE A 182 3.51 8.54 -7.48
CA ILE A 182 2.68 7.85 -8.49
C ILE A 182 2.05 8.83 -9.50
N VAL A 183 1.60 10.02 -9.07
CA VAL A 183 1.09 11.07 -9.96
C VAL A 183 2.20 11.62 -10.85
N LEU A 184 3.37 11.93 -10.28
CA LEU A 184 4.52 12.41 -11.06
C LEU A 184 4.98 11.36 -12.09
N ALA A 185 4.99 10.07 -11.72
CA ALA A 185 5.27 8.99 -12.67
C ALA A 185 4.27 8.96 -13.85
N SER A 186 2.97 9.09 -13.55
CA SER A 186 1.90 9.14 -14.55
C SER A 186 1.98 10.36 -15.47
N HIS A 187 2.33 11.53 -14.93
CA HIS A 187 2.40 12.79 -15.68
C HIS A 187 3.66 12.88 -16.56
N PHE A 188 4.81 12.39 -16.08
CA PHE A 188 6.11 12.58 -16.73
C PHE A 188 6.62 11.35 -17.50
N GLY A 189 6.04 10.16 -17.32
CA GLY A 189 6.25 9.02 -18.20
C GLY A 189 7.72 8.64 -18.40
N LYS A 190 8.30 8.94 -19.57
CA LYS A 190 9.72 8.64 -19.86
C LYS A 190 10.71 9.57 -19.15
N GLU A 191 10.30 10.78 -18.76
CA GLU A 191 11.13 11.73 -18.00
C GLU A 191 11.22 11.36 -16.51
N PHE A 192 10.31 10.52 -16.00
CA PHE A 192 10.35 10.03 -14.63
C PHE A 192 11.31 8.83 -14.49
N THR A 193 12.61 9.07 -14.65
CA THR A 193 13.67 8.05 -14.60
C THR A 193 13.79 7.43 -13.20
N PRO A 194 14.54 6.32 -13.01
CA PRO A 194 14.82 5.77 -11.69
C PRO A 194 15.57 6.73 -10.76
N GLU A 195 16.48 7.54 -11.30
CA GLU A 195 17.21 8.60 -10.58
C GLU A 195 16.23 9.69 -10.08
N VAL A 196 15.33 10.15 -10.96
CA VAL A 196 14.27 11.11 -10.61
C VAL A 196 13.37 10.51 -9.53
N GLN A 197 12.93 9.25 -9.67
CA GLN A 197 12.12 8.59 -8.66
C GLN A 197 12.84 8.48 -7.32
N ALA A 198 14.14 8.13 -7.29
CA ALA A 198 14.90 8.01 -6.05
C ALA A 198 14.98 9.36 -5.31
N ALA A 199 15.32 10.44 -6.02
CA ALA A 199 15.38 11.78 -5.45
C ALA A 199 14.01 12.27 -4.94
N TRP A 200 12.93 12.05 -5.70
CA TRP A 200 11.58 12.41 -5.28
C TRP A 200 11.03 11.55 -4.13
N GLN A 201 11.33 10.25 -4.11
CA GLN A 201 10.96 9.34 -3.01
C GLN A 201 11.64 9.75 -1.69
N LYS A 202 12.91 10.18 -1.77
CA LYS A 202 13.67 10.75 -0.66
C LYS A 202 13.10 12.10 -0.20
N LEU A 203 12.69 12.97 -1.13
CA LEU A 203 12.03 14.24 -0.81
C LEU A 203 10.71 14.04 -0.05
N VAL A 204 9.81 13.19 -0.55
CA VAL A 204 8.51 12.97 0.10
C VAL A 204 8.67 12.30 1.48
N ALA A 205 9.67 11.42 1.64
CA ALA A 205 10.01 10.85 2.94
C ALA A 205 10.55 11.92 3.92
N GLY A 206 11.41 12.84 3.44
CA GLY A 206 11.91 13.97 4.22
C GLY A 206 10.81 14.95 4.65
N VAL A 207 9.87 15.27 3.76
CA VAL A 207 8.71 16.11 4.06
C VAL A 207 7.78 15.42 5.08
N ALA A 208 7.51 14.12 4.92
CA ALA A 208 6.71 13.36 5.90
C ALA A 208 7.36 13.35 7.29
N THR A 209 8.68 13.14 7.38
CA THR A 209 9.43 13.23 8.64
C THR A 209 9.43 14.65 9.24
N ALA A 210 9.54 15.69 8.40
CA ALA A 210 9.47 17.09 8.87
C ALA A 210 8.08 17.47 9.39
N LEU A 211 7.00 16.95 8.80
CA LEU A 211 5.63 17.13 9.29
C LEU A 211 5.34 16.34 10.56
N ALA A 212 5.90 15.14 10.71
CA ALA A 212 5.79 14.32 11.92
C ALA A 212 6.58 14.85 13.13
N HIS A 213 7.55 15.75 12.90
CA HIS A 213 8.58 16.15 13.87
C HIS A 213 8.06 16.49 15.28
N LYS A 214 6.99 17.28 15.39
CA LYS A 214 6.43 17.68 16.70
C LYS A 214 5.79 16.54 17.48
N GLN A 215 5.31 15.48 16.83
CA GLN A 215 4.65 14.36 17.50
C GLN A 215 5.64 13.55 18.37
N HIS A 216 6.93 13.56 18.03
CA HIS A 216 7.99 12.93 18.84
C HIS A 216 8.41 13.75 20.07
N HIS A 217 7.87 14.96 20.27
CA HIS A 217 8.03 15.72 21.52
C HIS A 217 6.85 15.59 22.48
N ILE A 218 5.77 14.90 22.07
CA ILE A 218 4.63 14.59 22.93
C ILE A 218 4.71 13.11 23.34
N ASP A 219 5.67 12.80 24.21
CA ASP A 219 5.68 11.54 24.97
C ASP A 219 4.54 11.57 26.00
N CYS A 220 3.32 11.36 25.50
CA CYS A 220 2.13 11.10 26.31
C CYS A 220 1.83 9.59 26.26
N PRO A 221 2.13 8.82 27.33
CA PRO A 221 2.00 7.36 27.33
C PRO A 221 0.58 6.87 27.03
N ASP A 222 -0.43 7.69 27.35
CA ASP A 222 -1.84 7.29 27.41
C ASP A 222 -2.63 7.54 26.11
N ASN A 223 -1.97 7.79 24.96
CA ASN A 223 -2.69 7.98 23.68
C ASN A 223 -3.35 6.67 23.19
N PRO A 224 -4.69 6.51 23.27
CA PRO A 224 -5.33 5.22 23.02
C PRO A 224 -5.30 4.83 21.53
N LEU A 225 -5.18 5.81 20.64
CA LEU A 225 -5.23 5.61 19.20
C LEU A 225 -4.09 4.69 18.71
N ARG A 226 -2.94 4.70 19.39
CA ARG A 226 -1.78 3.88 19.02
C ARG A 226 -2.00 2.38 19.28
N GLN A 227 -2.77 2.02 20.31
CA GLN A 227 -3.20 0.63 20.54
C GLN A 227 -4.38 0.25 19.63
N ILE A 228 -5.29 1.19 19.36
CA ILE A 228 -6.46 0.97 18.50
C ILE A 228 -6.05 0.78 17.03
N HIS A 229 -4.95 1.39 16.55
CA HIS A 229 -4.62 1.47 15.12
C HIS A 229 -4.58 0.13 14.37
N PRO A 230 -3.89 -0.95 14.83
CA PRO A 230 -3.88 -2.23 14.12
C PRO A 230 -5.27 -2.86 14.06
N HIS A 231 -6.03 -2.76 15.15
CA HIS A 231 -7.40 -3.25 15.24
C HIS A 231 -8.35 -2.42 14.37
N MET A 232 -8.13 -1.12 14.20
CA MET A 232 -8.89 -0.26 13.29
C MET A 232 -8.53 -0.50 11.82
N GLN A 233 -7.28 -0.77 11.45
CA GLN A 233 -6.96 -1.19 10.08
C GLN A 233 -7.58 -2.56 9.76
N ALA A 234 -7.51 -3.52 10.68
CA ALA A 234 -8.16 -4.83 10.52
C ALA A 234 -9.69 -4.76 10.51
N ALA A 235 -10.30 -3.90 11.35
CA ALA A 235 -11.74 -3.66 11.33
C ALA A 235 -12.17 -2.87 10.09
N TRP A 236 -11.37 -1.92 9.60
CA TRP A 236 -11.65 -1.19 8.37
C TRP A 236 -11.50 -2.06 7.12
N GLN A 237 -10.57 -3.02 7.11
CA GLN A 237 -10.54 -4.09 6.09
C GLN A 237 -11.82 -4.96 6.13
N LYS A 238 -12.40 -5.20 7.31
CA LYS A 238 -13.71 -5.88 7.48
C LYS A 238 -14.93 -5.00 7.18
N LEU A 239 -14.79 -3.68 7.12
CA LEU A 239 -15.87 -2.71 6.86
C LEU A 239 -15.86 -2.19 5.40
N THR A 240 -14.73 -2.27 4.70
CA THR A 240 -14.65 -1.89 3.27
C THR A 240 -15.21 -2.94 2.34
N THR A 241 -15.27 -4.19 2.77
CA THR A 241 -16.11 -5.26 2.19
C THR A 241 -17.62 -5.04 2.43
N THR A 242 -18.03 -3.87 2.94
CA THR A 242 -19.42 -3.59 3.36
C THR A 242 -19.97 -2.24 2.86
N GLN A 243 -19.21 -1.45 2.09
CA GLN A 243 -19.59 -0.05 1.79
C GLN A 243 -19.46 0.38 0.32
N THR A 244 -20.26 -0.23 -0.56
CA THR A 244 -20.45 0.22 -1.95
C THR A 244 -21.92 0.26 -2.33
N ASP A 245 -22.63 1.24 -1.77
CA ASP A 245 -24.09 1.38 -1.84
C ASP A 245 -24.47 2.61 -2.69
N THR A 246 -24.18 2.54 -4.00
CA THR A 246 -24.66 3.51 -5.00
C THR A 246 -25.31 2.75 -6.15
N MET A 247 -26.59 2.40 -5.97
CA MET A 247 -27.36 1.70 -6.99
C MET A 247 -27.63 2.60 -8.21
N VAL A 248 -27.74 1.99 -9.38
CA VAL A 248 -28.13 2.68 -10.62
C VAL A 248 -29.62 3.01 -10.56
N HIS A 249 -29.96 4.30 -10.56
CA HIS A 249 -31.35 4.75 -10.65
C HIS A 249 -31.81 4.72 -12.12
N LEU A 250 -32.54 3.66 -12.49
CA LEU A 250 -33.26 3.58 -13.77
C LEU A 250 -34.42 4.59 -13.81
N SER A 251 -34.60 5.24 -14.97
CA SER A 251 -35.78 6.06 -15.25
C SER A 251 -37.07 5.22 -15.36
N GLY A 252 -38.23 5.89 -15.33
CA GLY A 252 -39.53 5.22 -15.52
C GLY A 252 -39.67 4.53 -16.88
N GLU A 253 -39.06 5.10 -17.93
CA GLU A 253 -39.07 4.53 -19.28
C GLU A 253 -38.22 3.26 -19.35
N GLU A 254 -36.99 3.29 -18.82
CA GLU A 254 -36.10 2.13 -18.76
C GLU A 254 -36.72 0.99 -17.93
N LYS A 255 -37.35 1.31 -16.79
CA LYS A 255 -38.11 0.32 -15.99
C LYS A 255 -39.27 -0.29 -16.79
N GLY A 256 -39.99 0.53 -17.56
CA GLY A 256 -41.06 0.07 -18.45
C GLY A 256 -40.55 -0.90 -19.51
N LEU A 257 -39.43 -0.56 -20.17
CA LEU A 257 -38.78 -1.41 -21.18
C LEU A 257 -38.26 -2.73 -20.59
N VAL A 258 -37.58 -2.69 -19.44
CA VAL A 258 -37.10 -3.89 -18.73
C VAL A 258 -38.27 -4.80 -18.35
N THR A 259 -39.34 -4.24 -17.78
CA THR A 259 -40.54 -5.00 -17.39
C THR A 259 -41.24 -5.62 -18.61
N ALA A 260 -41.38 -4.88 -19.71
CA ALA A 260 -42.02 -5.34 -20.94
C ALA A 260 -41.17 -6.37 -21.73
N ALA A 261 -39.85 -6.37 -21.54
CA ALA A 261 -38.96 -7.42 -22.05
C ALA A 261 -39.03 -8.67 -21.17
N TRP A 262 -38.91 -8.51 -19.84
CA TRP A 262 -38.91 -9.61 -18.89
C TRP A 262 -40.25 -10.34 -18.77
N GLY A 263 -41.38 -9.65 -18.93
CA GLY A 263 -42.72 -10.25 -18.98
C GLY A 263 -42.97 -11.22 -20.14
N LYS A 264 -42.00 -11.40 -21.05
CA LYS A 264 -42.01 -12.41 -22.13
C LYS A 264 -41.14 -13.63 -21.81
N VAL A 265 -40.40 -13.61 -20.70
CA VAL A 265 -39.48 -14.67 -20.26
C VAL A 265 -40.25 -15.69 -19.44
N ASN A 266 -40.22 -16.98 -19.82
CA ASN A 266 -40.58 -18.03 -18.86
C ASN A 266 -39.42 -18.17 -17.86
N VAL A 267 -39.52 -17.46 -16.74
CA VAL A 267 -38.54 -17.41 -15.63
C VAL A 267 -38.11 -18.83 -15.21
N ASP A 268 -39.05 -19.77 -15.21
CA ASP A 268 -38.84 -21.14 -14.74
C ASP A 268 -37.98 -21.97 -15.72
N ASP A 269 -38.25 -21.87 -17.02
CA ASP A 269 -37.47 -22.60 -18.04
C ASP A 269 -36.12 -21.92 -18.29
N VAL A 270 -36.12 -20.59 -18.45
CA VAL A 270 -34.92 -19.80 -18.77
C VAL A 270 -33.93 -19.81 -17.60
N GLY A 271 -34.39 -19.81 -16.35
CA GLY A 271 -33.51 -19.97 -15.18
C GLY A 271 -32.82 -21.32 -15.14
N ALA A 272 -33.57 -22.40 -15.38
CA ALA A 272 -33.03 -23.75 -15.44
C ALA A 272 -32.05 -23.93 -16.62
N GLU A 273 -32.39 -23.40 -17.79
CA GLU A 273 -31.55 -23.47 -18.99
C GLU A 273 -30.28 -22.61 -18.87
N ALA A 274 -30.36 -21.39 -18.34
CA ALA A 274 -29.23 -20.49 -18.21
C ALA A 274 -28.13 -21.06 -17.29
N LEU A 275 -28.50 -21.63 -16.13
CA LEU A 275 -27.52 -22.26 -15.24
C LEU A 275 -26.96 -23.56 -15.85
N GLY A 276 -27.78 -24.35 -16.54
CA GLY A 276 -27.32 -25.53 -17.26
C GLY A 276 -26.32 -25.19 -18.37
N ARG A 277 -26.60 -24.16 -19.16
CA ARG A 277 -25.68 -23.62 -20.18
C ARG A 277 -24.39 -23.08 -19.56
N LEU A 278 -24.45 -22.36 -18.43
CA LEU A 278 -23.26 -21.87 -17.71
C LEU A 278 -22.33 -23.04 -17.33
N LEU A 279 -22.87 -24.07 -16.68
CA LEU A 279 -22.12 -25.24 -16.22
C LEU A 279 -21.56 -26.08 -17.38
N ALA A 280 -22.25 -26.12 -18.52
CA ALA A 280 -21.82 -26.87 -19.71
C ALA A 280 -20.78 -26.13 -20.56
N VAL A 281 -20.91 -24.80 -20.71
CA VAL A 281 -19.96 -23.96 -21.48
C VAL A 281 -18.70 -23.66 -20.65
N TYR A 282 -18.81 -23.60 -19.32
CA TYR A 282 -17.70 -23.31 -18.42
C TYR A 282 -17.55 -24.41 -17.34
N PRO A 283 -17.02 -25.61 -17.68
CA PRO A 283 -16.93 -26.73 -16.74
C PRO A 283 -16.20 -26.44 -15.43
N TRP A 284 -15.27 -25.47 -15.41
CA TRP A 284 -14.60 -25.03 -14.18
C TRP A 284 -15.56 -24.52 -13.09
N THR A 285 -16.76 -24.06 -13.47
CA THR A 285 -17.80 -23.59 -12.53
C THR A 285 -18.49 -24.72 -11.78
N GLN A 286 -18.41 -25.97 -12.27
CA GLN A 286 -19.04 -27.14 -11.65
C GLN A 286 -18.53 -27.40 -10.23
N ARG A 287 -17.27 -27.02 -9.93
CA ARG A 287 -16.61 -27.13 -8.62
C ARG A 287 -17.29 -26.39 -7.46
N PHE A 288 -18.26 -25.53 -7.77
CA PHE A 288 -19.08 -24.83 -6.76
C PHE A 288 -20.39 -25.58 -6.46
N PHE A 289 -20.64 -26.66 -7.19
CA PHE A 289 -21.89 -27.43 -7.20
C PHE A 289 -21.63 -28.93 -6.99
N ASP A 290 -20.52 -29.33 -6.35
CA ASP A 290 -20.19 -30.73 -6.05
C ASP A 290 -21.34 -31.48 -5.35
N SER A 291 -22.10 -30.79 -4.50
CA SER A 291 -23.29 -31.32 -3.83
C SER A 291 -24.47 -31.62 -4.77
N PHE A 292 -24.39 -31.26 -6.05
CA PHE A 292 -25.43 -31.48 -7.05
C PHE A 292 -25.34 -32.85 -7.72
N GLY A 293 -24.25 -33.59 -7.53
CA GLY A 293 -24.03 -34.92 -8.12
C GLY A 293 -23.35 -34.82 -9.49
N ASP A 294 -23.73 -35.69 -10.43
CA ASP A 294 -23.11 -35.70 -11.75
C ASP A 294 -23.42 -34.42 -12.55
N LEU A 295 -22.33 -33.79 -13.02
CA LEU A 295 -22.25 -32.64 -13.91
C LEU A 295 -21.22 -32.86 -15.04
N SER A 296 -20.70 -34.08 -15.19
CA SER A 296 -19.54 -34.39 -16.07
C SER A 296 -19.80 -34.20 -17.57
N THR A 297 -21.06 -34.16 -17.99
CA THR A 297 -21.45 -33.98 -19.40
C THR A 297 -22.59 -32.97 -19.54
N PRO A 298 -22.73 -32.28 -20.69
CA PRO A 298 -23.87 -31.40 -20.95
C PRO A 298 -25.23 -32.09 -20.76
N SER A 299 -25.35 -33.37 -21.11
CA SER A 299 -26.57 -34.15 -20.90
C SER A 299 -26.87 -34.41 -19.41
N ALA A 300 -25.84 -34.71 -18.60
CA ALA A 300 -26.00 -34.82 -17.15
C ALA A 300 -26.44 -33.48 -16.54
N ILE A 301 -25.74 -32.39 -16.87
CA ILE A 301 -26.03 -31.03 -16.40
C ILE A 301 -27.46 -30.60 -16.74
N MET A 302 -27.86 -30.74 -18.02
CA MET A 302 -29.20 -30.35 -18.49
C MET A 302 -30.29 -31.34 -18.03
N GLY A 303 -29.93 -32.53 -17.57
CA GLY A 303 -30.82 -33.47 -16.89
C GLY A 303 -30.98 -33.16 -15.40
N ASN A 304 -29.94 -32.64 -14.74
CA ASN A 304 -29.79 -32.62 -13.29
C ASN A 304 -30.90 -31.79 -12.57
N PRO A 305 -31.70 -32.40 -11.67
CA PRO A 305 -32.82 -31.72 -11.03
C PRO A 305 -32.38 -30.63 -10.04
N LYS A 306 -31.19 -30.73 -9.44
CA LYS A 306 -30.64 -29.70 -8.55
C LYS A 306 -30.17 -28.48 -9.33
N VAL A 307 -29.56 -28.68 -10.50
CA VAL A 307 -29.25 -27.59 -11.45
C VAL A 307 -30.53 -26.84 -11.83
N LYS A 308 -31.57 -27.56 -12.26
CA LYS A 308 -32.87 -26.94 -12.61
C LYS A 308 -33.48 -26.18 -11.44
N ALA A 309 -33.53 -26.79 -10.25
CA ALA A 309 -34.10 -26.16 -9.05
C ALA A 309 -33.30 -24.92 -8.59
N HIS A 310 -31.97 -24.90 -8.74
CA HIS A 310 -31.15 -23.75 -8.39
C HIS A 310 -31.23 -22.64 -9.45
N GLY A 311 -31.20 -23.00 -10.74
CA GLY A 311 -31.38 -22.05 -11.85
C GLY A 311 -32.71 -21.31 -11.77
N LYS A 312 -33.80 -22.03 -11.45
CA LYS A 312 -35.10 -21.43 -11.13
C LYS A 312 -35.00 -20.42 -9.98
N LYS A 313 -34.38 -20.77 -8.85
CA LYS A 313 -34.20 -19.85 -7.70
C LYS A 313 -33.44 -18.56 -8.08
N VAL A 314 -32.41 -18.66 -8.92
CA VAL A 314 -31.68 -17.49 -9.43
C VAL A 314 -32.59 -16.61 -10.29
N ALA A 315 -33.34 -17.19 -11.24
CA ALA A 315 -34.23 -16.42 -12.11
C ALA A 315 -35.43 -15.79 -11.37
N HIS A 316 -36.04 -16.50 -10.41
CA HIS A 316 -37.06 -15.90 -9.53
C HIS A 316 -36.51 -14.75 -8.68
N SER A 317 -35.25 -14.83 -8.24
CA SER A 317 -34.63 -13.70 -7.53
C SER A 317 -34.39 -12.49 -8.44
N ILE A 318 -34.12 -12.70 -9.74
CA ILE A 318 -34.03 -11.61 -10.73
C ILE A 318 -35.43 -11.02 -11.00
N ASP A 319 -36.45 -11.86 -11.10
CA ASP A 319 -37.85 -11.48 -11.27
C ASP A 319 -38.37 -10.63 -10.09
N ASP A 320 -38.05 -11.02 -8.85
CA ASP A 320 -38.30 -10.21 -7.65
C ASP A 320 -37.57 -8.86 -7.68
N GLY A 321 -36.34 -8.82 -8.20
CA GLY A 321 -35.60 -7.57 -8.44
C GLY A 321 -36.31 -6.66 -9.44
N ILE A 322 -36.73 -7.20 -10.58
CA ILE A 322 -37.42 -6.45 -11.64
C ILE A 322 -38.78 -5.92 -11.16
N LYS A 323 -39.52 -6.68 -10.35
CA LYS A 323 -40.73 -6.20 -9.66
C LYS A 323 -40.49 -5.07 -8.66
N ASN A 324 -39.25 -4.89 -8.18
CA ASN A 324 -38.88 -3.98 -7.10
C ASN A 324 -37.68 -3.08 -7.48
N MET A 325 -37.62 -2.59 -8.73
CA MET A 325 -36.47 -1.78 -9.21
C MET A 325 -36.20 -0.50 -8.41
N ASP A 326 -37.18 0.03 -7.66
CA ASP A 326 -37.00 1.16 -6.74
C ASP A 326 -36.45 0.78 -5.35
N ASN A 327 -36.38 -0.51 -5.02
CA ASN A 327 -35.93 -1.02 -3.72
C ASN A 327 -35.07 -2.30 -3.83
N LEU A 328 -34.25 -2.42 -4.88
CA LEU A 328 -33.38 -3.58 -5.10
C LEU A 328 -32.54 -3.94 -3.86
N LYS A 329 -32.04 -2.93 -3.12
CA LYS A 329 -31.31 -3.10 -1.85
C LYS A 329 -32.15 -3.84 -0.79
N GLY A 330 -33.41 -3.45 -0.61
CA GLY A 330 -34.32 -4.11 0.33
C GLY A 330 -34.69 -5.52 -0.13
N THR A 331 -34.98 -5.68 -1.42
CA THR A 331 -35.32 -6.98 -2.05
C THR A 331 -34.19 -8.00 -1.90
N TYR A 332 -32.95 -7.61 -2.21
CA TYR A 332 -31.80 -8.50 -2.14
C TYR A 332 -31.15 -8.58 -0.75
N ALA A 333 -31.61 -7.87 0.28
CA ALA A 333 -30.97 -7.83 1.59
C ALA A 333 -30.66 -9.21 2.18
N LYS A 334 -31.62 -10.16 2.11
CA LYS A 334 -31.45 -11.54 2.59
C LYS A 334 -30.53 -12.41 1.71
N LEU A 335 -30.45 -12.11 0.42
CA LEU A 335 -29.51 -12.76 -0.50
C LEU A 335 -28.09 -12.23 -0.27
N SER A 336 -27.96 -10.94 0.01
CA SER A 336 -26.71 -10.29 0.42
C SER A 336 -26.21 -10.85 1.76
N GLU A 337 -27.08 -11.01 2.77
CA GLU A 337 -26.77 -11.71 4.03
C GLU A 337 -26.29 -13.14 3.77
N LEU A 338 -27.00 -13.91 2.93
CA LEU A 338 -26.59 -15.27 2.55
C LEU A 338 -25.21 -15.30 1.87
N HIS A 339 -24.96 -14.39 0.94
CA HIS A 339 -23.71 -14.32 0.18
C HIS A 339 -22.54 -13.81 1.03
N CYS A 340 -22.76 -12.83 1.90
CA CYS A 340 -21.74 -12.28 2.81
C CYS A 340 -21.43 -13.25 3.96
N ASP A 341 -22.44 -13.63 4.74
CA ASP A 341 -22.24 -14.22 6.07
C ASP A 341 -22.17 -15.75 6.05
N LYS A 342 -22.62 -16.39 4.97
CA LYS A 342 -22.72 -17.87 4.88
C LYS A 342 -21.98 -18.47 3.67
N LEU A 343 -21.74 -17.68 2.62
CA LEU A 343 -20.98 -18.10 1.41
C LEU A 343 -19.69 -17.29 1.15
N HIS A 344 -19.50 -16.17 1.84
CA HIS A 344 -18.34 -15.28 1.77
C HIS A 344 -17.96 -14.78 0.36
N VAL A 345 -18.94 -14.32 -0.43
CA VAL A 345 -18.75 -13.75 -1.78
C VAL A 345 -19.15 -12.27 -1.82
N ASP A 346 -18.15 -11.39 -1.99
CA ASP A 346 -18.31 -9.93 -2.11
C ASP A 346 -18.47 -9.48 -3.57
N PRO A 347 -19.52 -8.69 -3.92
CA PRO A 347 -19.72 -8.13 -5.27
C PRO A 347 -18.59 -7.22 -5.80
N GLU A 348 -17.90 -6.46 -4.94
CA GLU A 348 -16.85 -5.51 -5.38
C GLU A 348 -15.61 -6.21 -5.91
N ASN A 349 -15.32 -7.42 -5.42
CA ASN A 349 -14.23 -8.24 -5.93
C ASN A 349 -14.33 -8.46 -7.45
N PHE A 350 -15.52 -8.49 -8.04
CA PHE A 350 -15.68 -8.62 -9.50
C PHE A 350 -15.28 -7.32 -10.22
N ARG A 351 -15.65 -6.15 -9.69
CA ARG A 351 -15.28 -4.84 -10.25
C ARG A 351 -13.77 -4.61 -10.16
N GLU A 352 -13.17 -4.92 -9.02
CA GLU A 352 -11.75 -4.71 -8.78
C GLU A 352 -10.86 -5.70 -9.56
N LYS A 353 -11.25 -6.98 -9.68
CA LYS A 353 -10.56 -7.92 -10.58
C LYS A 353 -10.61 -7.46 -12.04
N GLY A 354 -11.74 -6.90 -12.48
CA GLY A 354 -11.89 -6.30 -13.81
C GLY A 354 -10.92 -5.13 -14.04
N LEU A 355 -10.81 -4.23 -13.07
CA LEU A 355 -9.85 -3.10 -13.11
C LEU A 355 -8.39 -3.56 -13.13
N VAL A 356 -8.04 -4.56 -12.32
CA VAL A 356 -6.68 -5.13 -12.27
C VAL A 356 -6.32 -5.78 -13.61
N THR A 357 -7.16 -6.69 -14.09
CA THR A 357 -6.89 -7.41 -15.36
C THR A 357 -6.88 -6.47 -16.57
N ALA A 358 -7.76 -5.46 -16.62
CA ALA A 358 -7.80 -4.48 -17.71
C ALA A 358 -6.60 -3.51 -17.73
N ALA A 359 -5.97 -3.22 -16.58
CA ALA A 359 -4.74 -2.42 -16.54
C ALA A 359 -3.48 -3.29 -16.70
N TRP A 360 -3.47 -4.53 -16.19
CA TRP A 360 -2.36 -5.48 -16.39
C TRP A 360 -2.23 -5.90 -17.85
N GLY A 361 -3.34 -6.21 -18.53
CA GLY A 361 -3.37 -6.59 -19.94
C GLY A 361 -2.96 -5.48 -20.93
N LYS A 362 -2.64 -4.27 -20.46
CA LYS A 362 -2.12 -3.15 -21.26
C LYS A 362 -0.60 -2.96 -21.16
N VAL A 363 0.07 -3.64 -20.24
CA VAL A 363 1.53 -3.54 -20.07
C VAL A 363 2.24 -4.79 -20.56
N ASN A 364 3.48 -4.63 -21.05
CA ASN A 364 4.35 -5.78 -21.26
C ASN A 364 4.88 -6.26 -19.89
N VAL A 365 4.36 -7.40 -19.41
CA VAL A 365 4.75 -8.07 -18.14
C VAL A 365 6.27 -8.17 -17.99
N ASP A 366 6.97 -8.49 -19.09
CA ASP A 366 8.42 -8.66 -19.11
C ASP A 366 9.18 -7.34 -18.86
N ASP A 367 8.68 -6.22 -19.39
CA ASP A 367 9.32 -4.91 -19.26
C ASP A 367 9.00 -4.26 -17.93
N VAL A 368 7.74 -4.32 -17.46
CA VAL A 368 7.37 -3.77 -16.15
C VAL A 368 8.01 -4.55 -15.00
N GLY A 369 8.22 -5.85 -15.14
CA GLY A 369 8.96 -6.65 -14.17
C GLY A 369 10.42 -6.27 -14.06
N ALA A 370 11.10 -6.16 -15.22
CA ALA A 370 12.48 -5.70 -15.29
C ALA A 370 12.63 -4.26 -14.74
N GLU A 371 11.71 -3.36 -15.08
CA GLU A 371 11.71 -1.98 -14.61
C GLU A 371 11.41 -1.86 -13.11
N ALA A 372 10.44 -2.62 -12.57
CA ALA A 372 10.08 -2.56 -11.16
C ALA A 372 11.21 -3.05 -10.24
N LEU A 373 11.89 -4.14 -10.60
CA LEU A 373 13.06 -4.59 -9.83
C LEU A 373 14.23 -3.61 -9.95
N GLY A 374 14.49 -3.07 -11.15
CA GLY A 374 15.54 -2.07 -11.36
C GLY A 374 15.29 -0.80 -10.54
N ARG A 375 14.04 -0.32 -10.47
CA ARG A 375 13.64 0.81 -9.62
C ARG A 375 13.70 0.49 -8.14
N LEU A 376 13.36 -0.73 -7.69
CA LEU A 376 13.53 -1.12 -6.29
C LEU A 376 14.98 -0.94 -5.83
N LEU A 377 15.92 -1.47 -6.62
CA LEU A 377 17.36 -1.44 -6.32
C LEU A 377 17.96 -0.02 -6.41
N ALA A 378 17.41 0.85 -7.26
CA ALA A 378 17.85 2.24 -7.41
C ALA A 378 17.25 3.19 -6.36
N VAL A 379 15.96 3.03 -6.04
CA VAL A 379 15.23 3.89 -5.09
C VAL A 379 15.49 3.49 -3.63
N TYR A 380 15.78 2.21 -3.38
CA TYR A 380 16.08 1.67 -2.06
C TYR A 380 17.39 0.86 -2.07
N PRO A 381 18.57 1.50 -2.17
CA PRO A 381 19.85 0.81 -2.37
C PRO A 381 20.20 -0.26 -1.32
N TRP A 382 19.66 -0.16 -0.10
CA TRP A 382 19.83 -1.19 0.93
C TRP A 382 19.26 -2.57 0.52
N THR A 383 18.35 -2.62 -0.45
CA THR A 383 17.81 -3.88 -1.01
C THR A 383 18.82 -4.62 -1.89
N GLN A 384 19.89 -3.96 -2.36
CA GLN A 384 20.91 -4.58 -3.21
C GLN A 384 21.65 -5.74 -2.53
N ARG A 385 21.73 -5.73 -1.19
CA ARG A 385 22.31 -6.81 -0.34
C ARG A 385 21.67 -8.19 -0.51
N PHE A 386 20.49 -8.27 -1.13
CA PHE A 386 19.83 -9.54 -1.44
C PHE A 386 20.27 -10.09 -2.82
N PHE A 387 21.12 -9.36 -3.54
CA PHE A 387 21.45 -9.58 -4.95
C PHE A 387 22.95 -9.51 -5.26
N ASP A 388 23.84 -9.68 -4.28
CA ASP A 388 25.31 -9.59 -4.44
C ASP A 388 25.86 -10.40 -5.65
N SER A 389 25.24 -11.55 -5.94
CA SER A 389 25.58 -12.39 -7.10
C SER A 389 25.25 -11.78 -8.48
N PHE A 390 24.60 -10.61 -8.52
CA PHE A 390 24.16 -9.95 -9.76
C PHE A 390 25.26 -9.10 -10.41
N GLY A 391 26.37 -8.83 -9.72
CA GLY A 391 27.48 -8.01 -10.23
C GLY A 391 27.25 -6.53 -9.93
N ASP A 392 27.60 -5.65 -10.86
CA ASP A 392 27.46 -4.20 -10.65
C ASP A 392 25.98 -3.78 -10.52
N LEU A 393 25.69 -3.11 -9.40
CA LEU A 393 24.44 -2.44 -9.04
C LEU A 393 24.71 -1.02 -8.48
N SER A 394 25.94 -0.50 -8.63
CA SER A 394 26.42 0.73 -7.96
C SER A 394 25.71 2.01 -8.42
N THR A 395 25.17 2.03 -9.64
CA THR A 395 24.44 3.18 -10.21
C THR A 395 23.10 2.73 -10.80
N PRO A 396 22.07 3.59 -10.83
CA PRO A 396 20.80 3.26 -11.48
C PRO A 396 20.94 2.88 -12.96
N SER A 397 21.89 3.49 -13.68
CA SER A 397 22.23 3.08 -15.06
C SER A 397 22.84 1.68 -15.14
N ALA A 398 23.72 1.29 -14.21
CA ALA A 398 24.24 -0.09 -14.13
C ALA A 398 23.12 -1.08 -13.82
N ILE A 399 22.29 -0.79 -12.81
CA ILE A 399 21.12 -1.59 -12.42
C ILE A 399 20.16 -1.80 -13.59
N MET A 400 19.78 -0.73 -14.29
CA MET A 400 18.87 -0.78 -15.44
C MET A 400 19.52 -1.38 -16.70
N GLY A 401 20.85 -1.41 -16.77
CA GLY A 401 21.61 -2.18 -17.75
C GLY A 401 21.58 -3.68 -17.47
N ASN A 402 21.72 -4.06 -16.21
CA ASN A 402 22.10 -5.39 -15.73
C ASN A 402 21.15 -6.53 -16.22
N PRO A 403 21.67 -7.56 -16.93
CA PRO A 403 20.84 -8.63 -17.48
C PRO A 403 20.28 -9.58 -16.41
N LYS A 404 20.93 -9.72 -15.25
CA LYS A 404 20.43 -10.54 -14.13
C LYS A 404 19.26 -9.85 -13.43
N VAL A 405 19.33 -8.52 -13.24
CA VAL A 405 18.19 -7.71 -12.77
C VAL A 405 17.00 -7.88 -13.71
N LYS A 406 17.20 -7.71 -15.03
CA LYS A 406 16.14 -7.92 -16.03
C LYS A 406 15.55 -9.33 -15.96
N ALA A 407 16.39 -10.37 -15.94
CA ALA A 407 15.94 -11.76 -15.90
C ALA A 407 15.19 -12.14 -14.61
N HIS A 408 15.56 -11.56 -13.47
CA HIS A 408 14.85 -11.78 -12.20
C HIS A 408 13.56 -10.96 -12.10
N GLY A 409 13.57 -9.70 -12.55
CA GLY A 409 12.38 -8.85 -12.61
C GLY A 409 11.27 -9.44 -13.48
N LYS A 410 11.64 -10.07 -14.61
CA LYS A 410 10.70 -10.87 -15.43
C LYS A 410 10.07 -12.00 -14.61
N LYS A 411 10.86 -12.82 -13.91
CA LYS A 411 10.33 -13.92 -13.05
C LYS A 411 9.37 -13.41 -11.97
N VAL A 412 9.68 -12.27 -11.36
CA VAL A 412 8.79 -11.57 -10.40
C VAL A 412 7.46 -11.21 -11.06
N ALA A 413 7.48 -10.55 -12.22
CA ALA A 413 6.25 -10.12 -12.88
C ALA A 413 5.40 -11.28 -13.43
N HIS A 414 6.01 -12.37 -13.92
CA HIS A 414 5.26 -13.59 -14.27
C HIS A 414 4.63 -14.26 -13.04
N SER A 415 5.30 -14.25 -11.88
CA SER A 415 4.68 -14.71 -10.64
C SER A 415 3.51 -13.81 -10.19
N ILE A 416 3.59 -12.51 -10.46
CA ILE A 416 2.49 -11.54 -10.20
C ILE A 416 1.34 -11.74 -11.19
N ASP A 417 1.63 -12.03 -12.45
CA ASP A 417 0.64 -12.41 -13.48
C ASP A 417 -0.13 -13.68 -13.09
N ASP A 418 0.56 -14.70 -12.56
CA ASP A 418 -0.08 -15.88 -11.98
C ASP A 418 -0.92 -15.56 -10.73
N GLY A 419 -0.47 -14.61 -9.89
CA GLY A 419 -1.29 -14.07 -8.81
C GLY A 419 -2.54 -13.33 -9.29
N ILE A 420 -2.45 -12.58 -10.39
CA ILE A 420 -3.57 -11.85 -11.00
C ILE A 420 -4.58 -12.82 -11.63
N LYS A 421 -4.12 -13.89 -12.29
CA LYS A 421 -4.99 -14.99 -12.76
C LYS A 421 -5.69 -15.73 -11.61
N ASN A 422 -5.10 -15.74 -10.42
CA ASN A 422 -5.56 -16.51 -9.26
C ASN A 422 -5.87 -15.63 -8.02
N MET A 423 -6.46 -14.44 -8.22
CA MET A 423 -6.76 -13.50 -7.12
C MET A 423 -7.62 -14.09 -6.00
N ASP A 424 -8.47 -15.07 -6.29
CA ASP A 424 -9.27 -15.80 -5.28
C ASP A 424 -8.46 -16.79 -4.42
N ASN A 425 -7.21 -17.09 -4.80
CA ASN A 425 -6.36 -18.07 -4.13
C ASN A 425 -4.88 -17.62 -4.11
N LEU A 426 -4.62 -16.36 -3.75
CA LEU A 426 -3.25 -15.86 -3.61
C LEU A 426 -2.43 -16.73 -2.64
N LYS A 427 -3.00 -17.11 -1.47
CA LYS A 427 -2.31 -17.94 -0.48
C LYS A 427 -1.85 -19.29 -1.03
N GLY A 428 -2.69 -19.99 -1.80
CA GLY A 428 -2.30 -21.25 -2.44
C GLY A 428 -1.31 -21.06 -3.59
N THR A 429 -1.53 -20.04 -4.43
CA THR A 429 -0.67 -19.70 -5.57
C THR A 429 0.76 -19.42 -5.13
N TYR A 430 0.93 -18.63 -4.08
CA TYR A 430 2.25 -18.23 -3.56
C TYR A 430 2.85 -19.21 -2.54
N ALA A 431 2.20 -20.33 -2.19
CA ALA A 431 2.64 -21.17 -1.07
C ALA A 431 4.10 -21.66 -1.15
N LYS A 432 4.53 -22.16 -2.32
CA LYS A 432 5.91 -22.60 -2.54
C LYS A 432 6.91 -21.43 -2.57
N LEU A 433 6.45 -20.23 -2.96
CA LEU A 433 7.29 -19.04 -3.03
C LEU A 433 7.42 -18.38 -1.65
N SER A 434 6.40 -18.48 -0.80
CA SER A 434 6.41 -18.11 0.62
C SER A 434 7.39 -18.98 1.41
N GLU A 435 7.31 -20.32 1.23
CA GLU A 435 8.27 -21.29 1.79
C GLU A 435 9.72 -20.99 1.36
N LEU A 436 9.95 -20.72 0.06
CA LEU A 436 11.28 -20.35 -0.45
C LEU A 436 11.83 -19.06 0.20
N HIS A 437 11.00 -18.02 0.32
CA HIS A 437 11.47 -16.75 0.88
C HIS A 437 11.65 -16.79 2.40
N CYS A 438 10.79 -17.51 3.11
CA CYS A 438 10.91 -17.73 4.56
C CYS A 438 12.14 -18.58 4.89
N ASP A 439 12.22 -19.79 4.34
CA ASP A 439 13.09 -20.85 4.87
C ASP A 439 14.51 -20.83 4.29
N LYS A 440 14.74 -20.08 3.20
CA LYS A 440 16.03 -20.10 2.46
C LYS A 440 16.58 -18.74 2.08
N LEU A 441 15.72 -17.75 1.83
CA LEU A 441 16.16 -16.40 1.44
C LEU A 441 16.09 -15.39 2.61
N HIS A 442 15.32 -15.71 3.66
CA HIS A 442 15.12 -14.91 4.86
C HIS A 442 14.82 -13.41 4.59
N VAL A 443 14.07 -13.14 3.52
CA VAL A 443 13.70 -11.77 3.11
C VAL A 443 12.59 -11.26 4.02
N ASP A 444 12.79 -10.14 4.70
CA ASP A 444 11.77 -9.51 5.55
C ASP A 444 10.48 -9.20 4.73
N PRO A 445 9.28 -9.59 5.21
CA PRO A 445 8.02 -9.42 4.47
C PRO A 445 7.69 -8.00 3.96
N GLU A 446 8.15 -6.93 4.60
CA GLU A 446 7.89 -5.56 4.13
C GLU A 446 8.58 -5.27 2.78
N ASN A 447 9.60 -6.03 2.40
CA ASN A 447 10.21 -5.94 1.07
C ASN A 447 9.21 -6.28 -0.05
N PHE A 448 8.23 -7.16 0.20
CA PHE A 448 7.20 -7.49 -0.79
C PHE A 448 6.24 -6.32 -1.01
N ARG A 449 5.89 -5.60 0.07
CA ARG A 449 5.11 -4.36 -0.02
C ARG A 449 5.89 -3.26 -0.73
N LEU A 450 7.19 -3.14 -0.44
CA LEU A 450 8.10 -2.18 -1.07
C LEU A 450 8.18 -2.38 -2.60
N LEU A 451 8.44 -3.61 -3.04
CA LEU A 451 8.48 -4.00 -4.45
C LEU A 451 7.13 -3.79 -5.14
N GLY A 452 6.02 -4.15 -4.49
CA GLY A 452 4.67 -3.91 -5.02
C GLY A 452 4.35 -2.42 -5.19
N ASN A 453 4.75 -1.57 -4.24
CA ASN A 453 4.58 -0.11 -4.35
C ASN A 453 5.41 0.46 -5.53
N VAL A 454 6.62 -0.04 -5.74
CA VAL A 454 7.43 0.33 -6.93
C VAL A 454 6.76 -0.14 -8.22
N LEU A 455 6.17 -1.34 -8.25
CA LEU A 455 5.39 -1.81 -9.41
C LEU A 455 4.17 -0.91 -9.69
N VAL A 456 3.43 -0.45 -8.67
CA VAL A 456 2.33 0.51 -8.86
C VAL A 456 2.81 1.82 -9.48
N CYS A 457 3.99 2.31 -9.10
CA CYS A 457 4.63 3.47 -9.73
C CYS A 457 5.00 3.19 -11.21
N VAL A 458 5.51 2.00 -11.52
CA VAL A 458 5.82 1.56 -12.90
C VAL A 458 4.55 1.41 -13.75
N MET A 459 3.46 0.88 -13.21
CA MET A 459 2.16 0.81 -13.88
C MET A 459 1.65 2.21 -14.22
N ALA A 460 1.69 3.14 -13.26
CA ALA A 460 1.33 4.53 -13.49
C ALA A 460 2.21 5.18 -14.57
N ARG A 461 3.52 4.93 -14.56
CA ARG A 461 4.47 5.49 -15.53
C ARG A 461 4.25 5.01 -16.97
N ASN A 462 3.85 3.74 -17.15
CA ASN A 462 3.66 3.15 -18.47
C ASN A 462 2.25 3.34 -19.04
N LEU A 463 1.23 3.49 -18.19
CA LEU A 463 -0.17 3.69 -18.60
C LEU A 463 -0.64 5.16 -18.52
N GLY A 464 0.09 6.04 -17.81
CA GLY A 464 -0.25 7.44 -17.65
C GLY A 464 -1.68 7.65 -17.15
N LYS A 465 -2.46 8.43 -17.92
CA LYS A 465 -3.87 8.74 -17.61
C LYS A 465 -4.81 7.52 -17.61
N GLU A 466 -4.41 6.40 -18.23
CA GLU A 466 -5.21 5.17 -18.20
C GLU A 466 -5.11 4.43 -16.85
N PHE A 467 -4.09 4.72 -16.03
CA PHE A 467 -4.01 4.22 -14.66
C PHE A 467 -4.88 5.07 -13.72
N THR A 468 -6.20 4.87 -13.82
CA THR A 468 -7.20 5.61 -13.04
C THR A 468 -7.00 5.45 -11.53
N PRO A 469 -7.51 6.38 -10.68
CA PRO A 469 -7.48 6.22 -9.23
C PRO A 469 -8.09 4.90 -8.75
N GLN A 470 -9.11 4.39 -9.44
CA GLN A 470 -9.74 3.10 -9.16
C GLN A 470 -8.85 1.91 -9.55
N ALA A 471 -8.19 1.97 -10.71
CA ALA A 471 -7.20 0.94 -11.09
C ALA A 471 -6.01 0.92 -10.11
N GLN A 472 -5.54 2.09 -9.67
CA GLN A 472 -4.54 2.19 -8.61
C GLN A 472 -5.01 1.57 -7.29
N ALA A 473 -6.23 1.87 -6.83
CA ALA A 473 -6.77 1.32 -5.59
C ALA A 473 -6.87 -0.22 -5.63
N ALA A 474 -7.39 -0.77 -6.74
CA ALA A 474 -7.48 -2.22 -6.94
C ALA A 474 -6.09 -2.88 -7.01
N PHE A 475 -5.11 -2.27 -7.70
CA PHE A 475 -3.73 -2.75 -7.69
C PHE A 475 -3.07 -2.66 -6.30
N GLN A 476 -3.37 -1.62 -5.52
CA GLN A 476 -2.83 -1.46 -4.17
C GLN A 476 -3.35 -2.56 -3.22
N LYS A 477 -4.59 -3.01 -3.41
CA LYS A 477 -5.15 -4.22 -2.75
C LYS A 477 -4.45 -5.50 -3.20
N VAL A 478 -4.18 -5.68 -4.49
CA VAL A 478 -3.41 -6.84 -5.00
C VAL A 478 -2.00 -6.87 -4.42
N VAL A 479 -1.29 -5.74 -4.34
CA VAL A 479 0.03 -5.63 -3.70
C VAL A 479 -0.02 -6.11 -2.23
N LEU A 480 -1.02 -5.66 -1.46
CA LEU A 480 -1.22 -6.12 -0.09
C LEU A 480 -1.52 -7.63 -0.03
N GLY A 481 -2.41 -8.13 -0.88
CA GLY A 481 -2.77 -9.55 -0.93
C GLY A 481 -1.58 -10.46 -1.31
N VAL A 482 -0.77 -10.06 -2.28
CA VAL A 482 0.44 -10.77 -2.70
C VAL A 482 1.49 -10.77 -1.59
N ALA A 483 1.77 -9.61 -0.98
CA ALA A 483 2.70 -9.54 0.15
C ALA A 483 2.23 -10.41 1.34
N THR A 484 0.93 -10.39 1.65
CA THR A 484 0.35 -11.23 2.71
C THR A 484 0.44 -12.72 2.37
N ALA A 485 0.24 -13.10 1.10
CA ALA A 485 0.37 -14.47 0.63
C ALA A 485 1.82 -14.96 0.62
N LEU A 486 2.80 -14.08 0.36
CA LEU A 486 4.24 -14.36 0.48
C LEU A 486 4.71 -14.43 1.94
N ALA A 487 4.10 -13.66 2.84
CA ALA A 487 4.42 -13.66 4.27
C ALA A 487 3.84 -14.86 5.06
N HIS A 488 2.90 -15.63 4.50
CA HIS A 488 2.08 -16.54 5.32
C HIS A 488 2.79 -17.76 5.94
N LYS A 489 4.03 -18.05 5.53
CA LYS A 489 4.88 -19.12 6.08
C LYS A 489 5.86 -18.63 7.15
N TYR A 490 5.98 -17.33 7.36
CA TYR A 490 6.85 -16.76 8.39
C TYR A 490 6.25 -17.04 9.78
N HIS A 491 7.12 -17.26 10.76
CA HIS A 491 6.80 -17.82 12.08
C HIS A 491 7.39 -16.99 13.21
#